data_AF-A0AAD6XP43-F1
#
_entry.id   AF-A0AAD6XP43-F1
#
_cell.length_a   1.000
_cell.length_b   1.000
_cell.length_c   1.000
_cell.angle_alpha   90.00
_cell.angle_beta   90.00
_cell.angle_gamma   90.00
#
_symmetry.space_group_name_H-M   'P 1'
#
loop_
_entity.id
_entity.type
_entity.pdbx_description
1 polymer ?
#
loop_
_entity_poly.entity_id
_entity_poly.type
_entity_poly.pdbx_seq_one_letter_code
_entity_poly.pdbx_strand_id
1 'polypeptide(L)'
;IANKAERLSDLERLGLLRYYNTAGSRVHFPLDPNPTANTSPLASHAETYNFALLDGRRITPTSRARRNNAGSSIIQARIGDERHAGEIRNIFIHRQEGIPDSSQTVLAAIEWMKRSEFTPLDVSTFIWDDFPELGVETWELDIFIDPHSNYPPIIMPLADVHCQLCRGRIIHTEPQLWMTATMDR
;
A
#
# COMPACT_ATOMS: atom_id res chain seq x y z
N ILE A 1 8.43 -17.32 3.68
CA ILE A 1 9.85 -17.56 3.29
C ILE A 1 10.40 -16.21 2.88
N ALA A 2 11.38 -15.71 3.63
CA ALA A 2 12.13 -14.51 3.27
C ALA A 2 12.97 -14.79 2.03
N ASN A 3 13.00 -13.85 1.10
CA ASN A 3 13.89 -13.88 -0.04
C ASN A 3 15.23 -13.24 0.35
N LYS A 4 16.23 -13.36 -0.54
CA LYS A 4 17.52 -12.68 -0.37
C LYS A 4 17.28 -11.17 -0.25
N ALA A 5 18.18 -10.46 0.44
CA ALA A 5 18.17 -9.00 0.43
C ALA A 5 18.21 -8.48 -1.01
N GLU A 6 17.19 -7.71 -1.37
CA GLU A 6 16.98 -7.17 -2.72
C GLU A 6 17.15 -5.66 -2.69
N ARG A 7 17.62 -5.10 -3.79
CA ARG A 7 17.73 -3.66 -3.96
C ARG A 7 16.34 -3.06 -4.11
N LEU A 8 16.04 -2.05 -3.30
CA LEU A 8 14.79 -1.31 -3.33
C LEU A 8 14.72 -0.40 -4.57
N SER A 9 13.51 -0.28 -5.12
CA SER A 9 13.21 0.67 -6.19
C SER A 9 13.33 2.13 -5.73
N ASP A 10 13.39 3.06 -6.68
CA ASP A 10 13.49 4.49 -6.37
C ASP A 10 12.28 5.00 -5.59
N LEU A 11 11.08 4.50 -5.92
CA LEU A 11 9.84 4.84 -5.22
C LEU A 11 9.81 4.28 -3.79
N GLU A 12 10.27 3.05 -3.58
CA GLU A 12 10.35 2.48 -2.22
C GLU A 12 11.38 3.21 -1.37
N ARG A 13 12.52 3.60 -1.94
CA ARG A 13 13.53 4.42 -1.24
C ARG A 13 12.99 5.81 -0.90
N LEU A 14 12.25 6.44 -1.80
CA LEU A 14 11.56 7.71 -1.53
C LEU A 14 10.53 7.55 -0.41
N GLY A 15 9.73 6.48 -0.44
CA GLY A 15 8.74 6.18 0.58
C GLY A 15 9.38 5.90 1.95
N LEU A 16 10.49 5.16 2.01
CA LEU A 16 11.23 4.92 3.25
C LEU A 16 11.87 6.19 3.81
N LEU A 17 12.39 7.07 2.95
CA LEU A 17 12.91 8.37 3.37
C LEU A 17 11.80 9.16 4.09
N ARG A 18 10.61 9.24 3.49
CA ARG A 18 9.43 9.91 4.09
C ARG A 18 8.99 9.22 5.39
N TYR A 19 8.91 7.90 5.39
CA TYR A 19 8.51 7.09 6.55
C TYR A 19 9.42 7.34 7.75
N TYR A 20 10.74 7.22 7.59
CA TYR A 20 11.67 7.43 8.71
C TYR A 20 11.76 8.89 9.14
N ASN A 21 11.54 9.84 8.22
CA ASN A 21 11.62 11.26 8.53
C ASN A 21 10.29 11.88 9.02
N THR A 22 9.24 11.08 9.22
CA THR A 22 7.90 11.59 9.59
C THR A 22 7.90 12.40 10.90
N ALA A 23 8.70 12.00 11.88
CA ALA A 23 8.82 12.68 13.19
C ALA A 23 10.05 13.60 13.31
N GLY A 24 10.78 13.81 12.21
CA GLY A 24 12.03 14.58 12.18
C GLY A 24 13.09 13.91 11.31
N SER A 25 14.09 14.68 10.87
CA SER A 25 15.15 14.19 9.99
C SER A 25 16.02 13.14 10.69
N ARG A 26 15.97 11.89 10.20
CA ARG A 26 16.75 10.74 10.70
C ARG A 26 17.63 10.13 9.61
N VAL A 27 17.16 10.17 8.36
CA VAL A 27 17.87 9.59 7.22
C VAL A 27 17.95 10.56 6.04
N HIS A 28 18.96 10.38 5.20
CA HIS A 28 19.16 11.12 3.95
C HIS A 28 19.48 10.16 2.80
N PHE A 29 19.36 10.61 1.55
CA PHE A 29 19.82 9.79 0.42
C PHE A 29 21.35 9.68 0.44
N PRO A 30 21.94 8.50 0.14
CA PRO A 30 23.39 8.32 0.19
C PRO A 30 24.24 9.28 -0.68
N LEU A 31 23.63 9.91 -1.68
CA LEU A 31 24.29 10.86 -2.59
C LEU A 31 23.83 12.32 -2.35
N ASP A 32 23.19 12.60 -1.21
CA ASP A 32 22.83 13.96 -0.82
C ASP A 32 24.12 14.78 -0.61
N PRO A 33 24.34 15.87 -1.37
CA PRO A 33 25.53 16.68 -1.23
C PRO A 33 25.60 17.47 0.08
N ASN A 34 24.46 17.68 0.76
CA ASN A 34 24.37 18.46 1.99
C ASN A 34 23.46 17.76 3.01
N PRO A 35 23.88 16.59 3.54
CA PRO A 35 23.05 15.83 4.47
C PRO A 35 22.87 16.61 5.78
N THR A 36 21.68 16.49 6.37
CA THR A 36 21.41 17.07 7.70
C THR A 36 22.32 16.42 8.74
N ALA A 37 22.88 17.22 9.66
CA ALA A 37 23.73 16.70 10.72
C ALA A 37 23.01 15.62 11.56
N ASN A 38 23.76 14.61 12.01
CA ASN A 38 23.27 13.48 12.80
C ASN A 38 22.20 12.60 12.12
N THR A 39 22.11 12.64 10.79
CA THR A 39 21.29 11.69 10.02
C THR A 39 22.16 10.59 9.39
N SER A 40 21.57 9.42 9.13
CA SER A 40 22.26 8.28 8.51
C SER A 40 21.89 8.11 7.04
N PRO A 41 22.79 7.62 6.18
CA PRO A 41 22.44 7.32 4.80
C PRO A 41 21.39 6.21 4.77
N LEU A 42 20.37 6.38 3.92
CA LEU A 42 19.30 5.39 3.75
C LEU A 42 19.87 4.11 3.14
N ALA A 43 19.64 2.98 3.81
CA ALA A 43 20.00 1.68 3.26
C ALA A 43 19.21 1.39 1.97
N SER A 44 19.89 0.77 1.00
CA SER A 44 19.36 0.56 -0.35
C SER A 44 18.75 -0.81 -0.57
N HIS A 45 18.83 -1.69 0.43
CA HIS A 45 18.40 -3.09 0.33
C HIS A 45 17.46 -3.45 1.47
N ALA A 46 16.52 -4.34 1.20
CA ALA A 46 15.59 -4.88 2.18
C ALA A 46 15.42 -6.39 2.04
N GLU A 47 15.02 -7.06 3.11
CA GLU A 47 14.65 -8.46 3.11
C GLU A 47 13.19 -8.58 2.68
N THR A 48 12.92 -9.12 1.49
CA THR A 48 11.56 -9.17 0.91
C THR A 48 10.85 -10.48 1.22
N TYR A 49 9.52 -10.45 1.25
CA TYR A 49 8.67 -11.60 1.54
C TYR A 49 7.71 -11.87 0.39
N ASN A 50 7.58 -13.15 0.05
CA ASN A 50 6.63 -13.58 -0.98
C ASN A 50 5.17 -13.41 -0.54
N PHE A 51 4.91 -13.38 0.76
CA PHE A 51 3.59 -13.14 1.33
C PHE A 51 3.71 -12.77 2.81
N ALA A 52 2.65 -12.18 3.35
CA ALA A 52 2.41 -12.05 4.79
C ALA A 52 1.01 -12.55 5.16
N LEU A 53 0.73 -12.62 6.46
CA LEU A 53 -0.60 -12.94 6.98
C LEU A 53 -1.26 -11.65 7.47
N LEU A 54 -2.47 -11.39 6.98
CA LEU A 54 -3.37 -10.33 7.44
C LEU A 54 -4.69 -11.01 7.82
N ASP A 55 -5.05 -10.96 9.10
CA ASP A 55 -6.23 -11.63 9.67
C ASP A 55 -6.34 -13.12 9.30
N GLY A 56 -5.20 -13.81 9.31
CA GLY A 56 -5.09 -15.22 8.95
C GLY A 56 -5.19 -15.51 7.45
N ARG A 57 -5.33 -14.48 6.60
CA ARG A 57 -5.33 -14.60 5.13
C ARG A 57 -3.97 -14.28 4.56
N ARG A 58 -3.59 -15.00 3.52
CA ARG A 58 -2.32 -14.76 2.82
C ARG A 58 -2.46 -13.56 1.91
N ILE A 59 -1.70 -12.51 2.20
CA ILE A 59 -1.54 -11.35 1.32
C ILE A 59 -0.26 -11.50 0.52
N THR A 60 -0.39 -11.46 -0.81
CA THR A 60 0.72 -11.70 -1.74
C THR A 60 0.94 -10.43 -2.56
N PRO A 61 2.16 -9.89 -2.63
CA PRO A 61 2.45 -8.75 -3.47
C PRO A 61 2.12 -9.00 -4.94
N THR A 62 1.62 -7.97 -5.62
CA THR A 62 1.43 -7.96 -7.07
C THR A 62 2.78 -7.77 -7.77
N SER A 63 3.09 -8.65 -8.72
CA SER A 63 4.15 -8.40 -9.70
C SER A 63 3.54 -8.06 -11.05
N ARG A 64 4.32 -7.42 -11.95
CA ARG A 64 3.89 -7.18 -13.34
C ARG A 64 3.43 -8.47 -14.04
N ALA A 65 4.02 -9.61 -13.71
CA ALA A 65 3.64 -10.92 -14.24
C ALA A 65 2.37 -11.53 -13.62
N ARG A 66 1.91 -11.02 -12.47
CA ARG A 66 0.79 -11.56 -11.67
C ARG A 66 -0.43 -10.65 -11.58
N ARG A 67 -0.46 -9.51 -12.28
CA ARG A 67 -1.59 -8.54 -12.24
C ARG A 67 -2.96 -9.17 -12.45
N ASN A 68 -3.05 -10.22 -13.27
CA ASN A 68 -4.33 -10.87 -13.60
C ASN A 68 -4.85 -11.86 -12.54
N ASN A 69 -4.03 -12.30 -11.57
CA ASN A 69 -4.38 -13.33 -10.58
C ASN A 69 -4.25 -12.87 -9.12
N ALA A 70 -3.89 -11.61 -8.86
CA ALA A 70 -3.51 -11.15 -7.53
C ALA A 70 -4.66 -10.48 -6.77
N GLY A 71 -5.85 -11.11 -6.71
CA GLY A 71 -6.92 -10.66 -5.80
C GLY A 71 -6.46 -10.63 -4.34
N SER A 72 -5.40 -11.37 -3.99
CA SER A 72 -4.81 -11.41 -2.66
C SER A 72 -3.87 -10.24 -2.31
N SER A 73 -3.71 -9.24 -3.16
CA SER A 73 -2.83 -8.08 -2.88
C SER A 73 -3.59 -6.83 -2.43
N ILE A 74 -4.91 -6.85 -2.51
CA ILE A 74 -5.73 -5.66 -2.35
C ILE A 74 -6.08 -5.51 -0.88
N ILE A 75 -5.78 -4.35 -0.35
CA ILE A 75 -5.95 -4.03 1.06
C ILE A 75 -6.73 -2.75 1.23
N GLN A 76 -7.29 -2.60 2.43
CA GLN A 76 -7.78 -1.33 2.93
C GLN A 76 -6.88 -0.88 4.07
N ALA A 77 -6.57 0.41 4.10
CA ALA A 77 -5.98 1.05 5.27
C ALA A 77 -6.81 2.26 5.66
N ARG A 78 -6.81 2.57 6.96
CA ARG A 78 -7.33 3.83 7.47
C ARG A 78 -6.17 4.76 7.75
N ILE A 79 -6.14 5.90 7.07
CA ILE A 79 -5.11 6.91 7.23
C ILE A 79 -5.83 8.20 7.61
N GLY A 80 -5.61 8.66 8.84
CA GLY A 80 -6.49 9.67 9.46
C GLY A 80 -7.93 9.17 9.53
N ASP A 81 -8.85 9.95 8.98
CA ASP A 81 -10.29 9.63 8.93
C ASP A 81 -10.74 9.02 7.60
N GLU A 82 -9.81 8.81 6.66
CA GLU A 82 -10.13 8.32 5.32
C GLU A 82 -9.76 6.85 5.14
N ARG A 83 -10.60 6.14 4.39
CA ARG A 83 -10.35 4.79 3.91
C ARG A 83 -9.70 4.84 2.53
N HIS A 84 -8.57 4.17 2.43
CA HIS A 84 -7.81 4.04 1.19
C HIS A 84 -7.73 2.57 0.79
N ALA A 85 -8.01 2.28 -0.48
CA ALA A 85 -7.77 0.97 -1.06
C ALA A 85 -6.47 0.99 -1.87
N GLY A 86 -5.68 -0.06 -1.79
CA GLY A 86 -4.41 -0.13 -2.49
C GLY A 86 -3.99 -1.55 -2.85
N GLU A 87 -3.07 -1.66 -3.80
CA GLU A 87 -2.41 -2.92 -4.12
C GLU A 87 -1.03 -2.96 -3.45
N ILE A 88 -0.77 -4.01 -2.68
CA ILE A 88 0.57 -4.28 -2.16
C ILE A 88 1.48 -4.69 -3.32
N ARG A 89 2.54 -3.92 -3.52
CA ARG A 89 3.60 -4.12 -4.51
C ARG A 89 4.81 -4.85 -3.94
N ASN A 90 5.10 -4.66 -2.66
CA ASN A 90 6.19 -5.35 -1.97
C ASN A 90 5.88 -5.49 -0.47
N ILE A 91 6.43 -6.53 0.16
CA ILE A 91 6.42 -6.73 1.61
C ILE A 91 7.85 -6.99 2.03
N PHE A 92 8.36 -6.24 3.00
CA PHE A 92 9.77 -6.33 3.37
C PHE A 92 10.05 -5.87 4.80
N ILE A 93 11.21 -6.27 5.32
CA ILE A 93 11.82 -5.68 6.51
C ILE A 93 13.04 -4.88 6.06
N HIS A 94 13.19 -3.67 6.58
CA HIS A 94 14.26 -2.76 6.19
C HIS A 94 15.14 -2.39 7.39
N ARG A 95 16.34 -2.97 7.46
CA ARG A 95 17.30 -2.66 8.53
C ARG A 95 18.00 -1.33 8.24
N GLN A 96 17.71 -0.32 9.04
CA GLN A 96 18.30 1.02 8.93
C GLN A 96 19.22 1.29 10.13
N GLU A 97 20.47 1.62 9.84
CA GLU A 97 21.44 2.04 10.85
C GLU A 97 20.94 3.29 11.58
N GLY A 98 21.12 3.34 12.91
CA GLY A 98 20.63 4.43 13.76
C GLY A 98 19.13 4.37 14.09
N ILE A 99 18.41 3.34 13.61
CA ILE A 99 16.97 3.15 13.89
C ILE A 99 16.77 1.74 14.48
N PRO A 100 16.78 1.59 15.83
CA PRO A 100 16.75 0.29 16.50
C PRO A 100 15.59 -0.63 16.05
N ASP A 101 14.39 -0.09 15.92
CA ASP A 101 13.17 -0.88 15.64
C ASP A 101 12.94 -1.14 14.14
N SER A 102 13.78 -0.59 13.26
CA SER A 102 13.64 -0.72 11.80
C SER A 102 13.65 -2.18 11.32
N SER A 103 14.38 -3.04 12.05
CA SER A 103 14.52 -4.46 11.72
C SER A 103 13.36 -5.34 12.19
N GLN A 104 12.41 -4.79 12.97
CA GLN A 104 11.31 -5.53 13.56
C GLN A 104 9.97 -5.24 12.86
N THR A 105 9.87 -4.11 12.17
CA THR A 105 8.65 -3.71 11.47
C THR A 105 8.61 -4.31 10.07
N VAL A 106 7.56 -5.10 9.82
CA VAL A 106 7.20 -5.51 8.46
C VAL A 106 6.51 -4.33 7.77
N LEU A 107 7.08 -3.90 6.66
CA LEU A 107 6.59 -2.79 5.85
C LEU A 107 5.93 -3.33 4.57
N ALA A 108 4.94 -2.58 4.09
CA ALA A 108 4.30 -2.80 2.80
C ALA A 108 4.54 -1.59 1.90
N ALA A 109 4.99 -1.85 0.66
CA ALA A 109 4.92 -0.86 -0.41
C ALA A 109 3.58 -0.99 -1.12
N ILE A 110 2.85 0.11 -1.22
CA ILE A 110 1.46 0.14 -1.67
C ILE A 110 1.30 1.13 -2.81
N GLU A 111 0.57 0.71 -3.84
CA GLU A 111 0.07 1.59 -4.88
C GLU A 111 -1.42 1.82 -4.65
N TRP A 112 -1.78 3.06 -4.29
CA TRP A 112 -3.13 3.40 -3.86
C TRP A 112 -4.05 3.62 -5.05
N MET A 113 -5.24 3.04 -5.01
CA MET A 113 -6.26 3.18 -6.04
C MET A 113 -6.85 4.60 -5.98
N LYS A 114 -7.16 5.17 -7.15
CA LYS A 114 -7.85 6.46 -7.20
C LYS A 114 -9.36 6.26 -7.04
N ARG A 115 -9.93 6.86 -5.99
CA ARG A 115 -11.38 6.82 -5.74
C ARG A 115 -12.12 7.43 -6.92
N SER A 116 -13.20 6.78 -7.37
CA SER A 116 -14.00 7.31 -8.46
C SER A 116 -15.01 8.33 -7.94
N GLU A 117 -15.19 9.42 -8.68
CA GLU A 117 -16.35 10.31 -8.51
C GLU A 117 -17.62 9.72 -9.14
N PHE A 118 -17.46 8.70 -10.00
CA PHE A 118 -18.57 7.99 -10.61
C PHE A 118 -18.96 6.82 -9.74
N THR A 119 -20.25 6.79 -9.40
CA THR A 119 -20.85 5.63 -8.77
C THR A 119 -21.99 5.17 -9.67
N PRO A 120 -22.03 3.90 -10.09
CA PRO A 120 -23.14 3.43 -10.92
C PRO A 120 -24.43 3.64 -10.11
N LEU A 121 -25.31 4.50 -10.64
CA LEU A 121 -26.56 4.92 -10.01
C LEU A 121 -27.49 3.75 -9.65
N ASP A 122 -27.33 2.59 -10.29
CA ASP A 122 -28.11 1.38 -10.02
C ASP A 122 -27.47 0.43 -8.99
N VAL A 123 -26.16 0.55 -8.71
CA VAL A 123 -25.44 -0.47 -7.92
C VAL A 123 -25.16 0.02 -6.51
N SER A 124 -24.91 1.32 -6.32
CA SER A 124 -24.31 1.82 -5.08
C SER A 124 -25.29 2.34 -4.04
N THR A 125 -26.40 2.93 -4.44
CA THR A 125 -27.28 3.68 -3.52
C THR A 125 -28.54 2.94 -3.10
N PHE A 126 -28.76 1.71 -3.55
CA PHE A 126 -30.00 0.97 -3.23
C PHE A 126 -29.80 -0.46 -2.76
N ILE A 127 -28.78 -1.17 -3.23
CA ILE A 127 -28.62 -2.60 -2.91
C ILE A 127 -27.63 -2.80 -1.75
N TRP A 128 -26.58 -2.00 -1.67
CA TRP A 128 -25.55 -2.15 -0.63
C TRP A 128 -25.78 -1.31 0.62
N ASP A 129 -26.67 -0.31 0.56
CA ASP A 129 -27.05 0.51 1.71
C ASP A 129 -27.72 -0.32 2.81
N ASP A 130 -28.38 -1.42 2.43
CA ASP A 130 -28.94 -2.41 3.35
C ASP A 130 -27.86 -3.30 4.02
N PHE A 131 -26.63 -3.29 3.49
CA PHE A 131 -25.49 -4.09 3.96
C PHE A 131 -24.23 -3.22 4.14
N PRO A 132 -24.28 -2.18 5.02
CA PRO A 132 -23.17 -1.26 5.22
C PRO A 132 -21.89 -1.95 5.72
N GLU A 133 -22.02 -3.13 6.34
CA GLU A 133 -20.91 -3.98 6.77
C GLU A 133 -20.03 -4.45 5.61
N LEU A 134 -20.54 -4.49 4.37
CA LEU A 134 -19.75 -4.86 3.19
C LEU A 134 -18.77 -3.78 2.78
N GLY A 135 -18.96 -2.53 3.23
CA GLY A 135 -18.05 -1.42 2.97
C GLY A 135 -17.74 -1.25 1.48
N VAL A 136 -18.76 -1.28 0.64
CA VAL A 136 -18.60 -1.26 -0.82
C VAL A 136 -18.13 0.12 -1.29
N GLU A 137 -17.05 0.16 -2.06
CA GLU A 137 -16.50 1.41 -2.62
C GLU A 137 -16.14 1.23 -4.11
N THR A 138 -16.17 2.32 -4.88
CA THR A 138 -15.81 2.35 -6.31
C THR A 138 -14.53 3.14 -6.58
N TRP A 139 -13.76 2.64 -7.54
CA TRP A 139 -12.45 3.18 -7.91
C TRP A 139 -12.33 3.26 -9.42
N GLU A 140 -11.53 4.20 -9.91
CA GLU A 140 -11.19 4.27 -11.32
C GLU A 140 -10.40 3.02 -11.74
N LEU A 141 -10.82 2.39 -12.85
CA LEU A 141 -10.19 1.16 -13.33
C LEU A 141 -8.73 1.39 -13.73
N ASP A 142 -7.80 0.65 -13.12
CA ASP A 142 -6.36 0.70 -13.41
C ASP A 142 -5.72 2.09 -13.21
N ILE A 143 -6.37 2.99 -12.47
CA ILE A 143 -5.85 4.31 -12.14
C ILE A 143 -5.48 4.35 -10.65
N PHE A 144 -4.25 4.77 -10.41
CA PHE A 144 -3.65 4.87 -9.09
C PHE A 144 -3.29 6.33 -8.77
N ILE A 145 -3.24 6.65 -7.47
CA ILE A 145 -2.77 7.94 -6.97
C ILE A 145 -1.30 8.10 -7.34
N ASP A 146 -0.91 9.33 -7.69
CA ASP A 146 0.49 9.66 -8.01
C ASP A 146 1.42 9.24 -6.86
N PRO A 147 2.40 8.34 -7.10
CA PRO A 147 3.33 7.91 -6.06
C PRO A 147 4.23 9.05 -5.56
N HIS A 148 4.38 10.14 -6.31
CA HIS A 148 5.10 11.31 -5.84
C HIS A 148 4.29 12.19 -4.89
N SER A 149 2.98 11.97 -4.78
CA SER A 149 2.15 12.59 -3.73
C SER A 149 2.70 12.25 -2.35
N ASN A 150 2.59 13.18 -1.41
CA ASN A 150 2.94 12.92 -0.01
C ASN A 150 1.85 12.11 0.72
N TYR A 151 0.67 11.97 0.11
CA TYR A 151 -0.48 11.31 0.72
C TYR A 151 -1.33 10.59 -0.34
N PRO A 152 -1.75 9.33 -0.11
CA PRO A 152 -1.36 8.46 1.01
C PRO A 152 0.11 8.02 0.95
N PRO A 153 0.73 7.55 2.07
CA PRO A 153 2.13 7.15 2.08
C PRO A 153 2.35 5.87 1.27
N ILE A 154 3.41 5.83 0.46
CA ILE A 154 3.78 4.65 -0.35
C ILE A 154 4.19 3.47 0.55
N ILE A 155 4.86 3.77 1.66
CA ILE A 155 5.35 2.78 2.62
C ILE A 155 4.57 2.95 3.92
N MET A 156 4.03 1.85 4.44
CA MET A 156 3.46 1.82 5.77
C MET A 156 3.75 0.49 6.47
N PRO A 157 3.70 0.45 7.82
CA PRO A 157 3.70 -0.80 8.56
C PRO A 157 2.53 -1.68 8.10
N LEU A 158 2.82 -2.95 7.81
CA LEU A 158 1.78 -3.90 7.43
C LEU A 158 0.74 -4.08 8.55
N ALA A 159 1.14 -3.88 9.81
CA ALA A 159 0.25 -3.90 10.96
C ALA A 159 -0.80 -2.77 10.97
N ASP A 160 -0.56 -1.68 10.23
CA ASP A 160 -1.49 -0.55 10.11
C ASP A 160 -2.51 -0.77 8.96
N VAL A 161 -2.35 -1.84 8.19
CA VAL A 161 -3.34 -2.25 7.20
C VAL A 161 -4.55 -2.80 7.93
N HIS A 162 -5.72 -2.27 7.61
CA HIS A 162 -6.96 -2.59 8.31
C HIS A 162 -7.46 -3.99 7.98
N CYS A 163 -7.59 -4.31 6.69
CA CYS A 163 -8.10 -5.59 6.24
C CYS A 163 -7.75 -5.87 4.78
N GLN A 164 -8.01 -7.09 4.34
CA GLN A 164 -8.03 -7.44 2.92
C GLN A 164 -9.32 -6.94 2.26
N LEU A 165 -9.24 -6.56 0.98
CA LEU A 165 -10.43 -6.30 0.15
C LEU A 165 -10.60 -7.41 -0.89
N CYS A 166 -11.85 -7.71 -1.23
CA CYS A 166 -12.18 -8.37 -2.49
C CYS A 166 -12.43 -7.30 -3.56
N ARG A 167 -12.23 -7.64 -4.84
CA ARG A 167 -12.41 -6.70 -5.96
C ARG A 167 -13.17 -7.35 -7.12
N GLY A 168 -14.19 -6.64 -7.59
CA GLY A 168 -14.87 -6.86 -8.85
C GLY A 168 -14.53 -5.78 -9.89
N ARG A 169 -14.79 -6.08 -11.16
CA ARG A 169 -14.73 -5.10 -12.25
C ARG A 169 -16.15 -4.81 -12.72
N ILE A 170 -16.47 -3.53 -12.90
CA ILE A 170 -17.71 -3.05 -13.50
C ILE A 170 -17.34 -2.57 -14.91
N ILE A 171 -17.55 -3.44 -15.90
CA ILE A 171 -17.13 -3.19 -17.29
C ILE A 171 -18.26 -2.71 -18.21
N HIS A 172 -19.50 -2.70 -17.70
CA HIS A 172 -20.69 -2.31 -18.44
C HIS A 172 -21.11 -0.85 -18.20
N THR A 173 -20.27 -0.08 -17.50
CA THR A 173 -20.46 1.36 -17.26
C THR A 173 -19.42 2.15 -18.05
N GLU A 174 -19.75 3.41 -18.32
CA GLU A 174 -18.79 4.41 -18.81
C GLU A 174 -18.69 5.54 -17.77
N PRO A 175 -17.55 5.68 -17.07
CA PRO A 175 -16.32 4.90 -17.19
C PRO A 175 -16.42 3.48 -16.60
N GLN A 176 -15.50 2.58 -16.99
CA GLN A 176 -15.33 1.30 -16.32
C GLN A 176 -14.71 1.51 -14.94
N LEU A 177 -15.15 0.71 -13.96
CA LEU A 177 -14.77 0.89 -12.56
C LEU A 177 -14.25 -0.40 -11.93
N TRP A 178 -13.50 -0.24 -10.85
CA TRP A 178 -13.35 -1.26 -9.83
C TRP A 178 -14.40 -1.08 -8.74
N MET A 179 -14.85 -2.18 -8.18
CA MET A 179 -15.66 -2.23 -6.97
C MET A 179 -14.94 -3.08 -5.94
N THR A 180 -14.82 -2.57 -4.72
CA THR A 180 -14.21 -3.32 -3.61
C THR A 180 -15.24 -3.53 -2.51
N ALA A 181 -15.14 -4.65 -1.80
CA ALA A 181 -15.85 -4.88 -0.55
C ALA A 181 -14.88 -5.39 0.51
N THR A 182 -15.16 -5.06 1.77
CA THR A 182 -14.30 -5.47 2.88
C THR A 182 -14.38 -6.97 3.13
N MET A 183 -13.26 -7.55 3.55
CA MET A 183 -13.19 -8.91 4.08
C MET A 183 -12.87 -8.92 5.58
N ASP A 184 -13.09 -7.79 6.25
CA ASP A 184 -13.00 -7.68 7.71
C ASP A 184 -13.96 -8.67 8.39
N ARG A 185 -13.64 -9.05 9.62
CA ARG A 185 -14.38 -10.06 10.39
C ARG A 185 -15.11 -9.48 11.59
#